data_AF-A0A926TKV8-F1
#
_entry.id   AF-A0A926TKV8-F1
#
_cell.length_a   1.000
_cell.length_b   1.000
_cell.length_c   1.000
_cell.angle_alpha   90.00
_cell.angle_beta   90.00
_cell.angle_gamma   90.00
#
_symmetry.space_group_name_H-M   'P 1'
#
loop_
_entity.id
_entity.type
_entity.pdbx_description
1 polymer ?
#
loop_
_entity_poly.entity_id
_entity_poly.type
_entity_poly.pdbx_seq_one_letter_code
_entity_poly.pdbx_strand_id
1 'polypeptide(L)'
;MPREVPSTPVKLTNDTSLRYNFKTIVERGVRLARLRGQVDPVNSVTVDGVSQVIDRRGVFQTDLRPMPSYLRMQVIVTTPLGRTKTYALALQ
;
A
#
# COMPACT_ATOMS: atom_id res chain seq x y z
N MET A 1 29.14 5.54 -16.52
CA MET A 1 27.72 5.42 -16.13
C MET A 1 27.53 4.03 -15.55
N PRO A 2 27.01 3.84 -14.32
CA PRO A 2 26.74 2.49 -13.84
C PRO A 2 25.53 1.95 -14.60
N ARG A 3 25.74 0.91 -15.41
CA ARG A 3 24.67 0.11 -16.02
C ARG A 3 23.97 -0.63 -14.88
N GLU A 4 22.78 -0.20 -14.49
CA GLU A 4 21.95 -1.00 -13.60
C GLU A 4 21.63 -2.31 -14.34
N VAL A 5 22.05 -3.43 -13.77
CA VAL A 5 21.81 -4.76 -14.36
C VAL A 5 20.30 -4.96 -14.48
N PRO A 6 19.79 -5.49 -15.60
CA PRO A 6 18.36 -5.81 -15.73
C PRO A 6 17.91 -6.67 -14.55
N SER A 7 16.76 -6.33 -13.95
CA SER A 7 16.20 -7.11 -12.86
C SER A 7 15.86 -8.52 -13.32
N THR A 8 16.07 -9.50 -12.45
CA THR A 8 15.64 -10.88 -12.70
C THR A 8 14.13 -10.93 -12.96
N PRO A 9 13.66 -11.70 -13.95
CA PRO A 9 12.23 -11.87 -14.20
C PRO A 9 11.50 -12.37 -12.94
N VAL A 10 10.41 -11.70 -12.57
CA VAL A 10 9.55 -12.11 -11.46
C VAL A 10 8.35 -12.87 -12.01
N LYS A 11 8.00 -13.99 -11.39
CA LYS A 11 6.82 -14.78 -11.79
C LYS A 11 5.55 -14.02 -11.44
N LEU A 12 4.66 -13.85 -12.42
CA LEU A 12 3.33 -13.29 -12.16
C LEU A 12 2.48 -14.28 -11.37
N THR A 13 1.86 -13.81 -10.30
CA THR A 13 0.98 -14.60 -9.44
C THR A 13 -0.41 -13.96 -9.37
N ASN A 14 -1.39 -14.76 -8.94
CA ASN A 14 -2.72 -14.25 -8.58
C ASN A 14 -2.80 -13.86 -7.10
N ASP A 15 -1.67 -13.69 -6.42
CA ASP A 15 -1.65 -13.35 -5.01
C ASP A 15 -2.08 -11.90 -4.81
N THR A 16 -3.17 -11.72 -4.08
CA THR A 16 -3.74 -10.41 -3.74
C THR A 16 -3.57 -10.09 -2.25
N SER A 17 -2.74 -10.85 -1.55
CA SER A 17 -2.54 -10.73 -0.11
C SER A 17 -1.95 -9.38 0.26
N LEU A 18 -2.62 -8.72 1.22
CA LEU A 18 -2.16 -7.49 1.85
C LEU A 18 -1.74 -7.78 3.29
N ARG A 19 -0.48 -7.48 3.62
CA ARG A 19 0.00 -7.35 4.99
C ARG A 19 0.05 -5.88 5.34
N TYR A 20 -0.41 -5.47 6.52
CA TYR A 20 -0.44 -4.06 6.86
C TYR A 20 -0.26 -3.80 8.35
N ASN A 21 0.16 -2.57 8.68
CA ASN A 21 0.09 -2.02 10.02
C ASN A 21 -0.28 -0.52 9.96
N PHE A 22 -0.88 -0.06 11.05
CA PHE A 22 -1.13 1.35 11.29
C PHE A 22 -0.11 1.89 12.28
N LYS A 23 0.31 3.14 12.06
CA LYS A 23 1.08 3.92 13.03
C LYS A 23 0.45 5.29 13.20
N THR A 24 0.17 5.67 14.44
CA THR A 24 -0.18 7.04 14.77
C THR A 24 1.10 7.86 14.86
N ILE A 25 1.16 8.97 14.13
CA ILE A 25 2.27 9.93 14.21
C ILE A 25 1.73 11.32 14.56
N VAL A 26 2.50 12.11 15.30
CA VAL A 26 2.18 13.52 15.58
C VAL A 26 3.17 14.37 14.81
N GLU A 27 2.68 15.17 13.87
CA GLU A 27 3.52 16.06 13.07
C GLU A 27 2.98 17.49 13.17
N ARG A 28 3.82 18.42 13.64
CA ARG A 28 3.45 19.84 13.83
C ARG A 28 2.16 20.04 14.64
N GLY A 29 1.94 19.19 15.65
CA GLY A 29 0.75 19.25 16.51
C GLY A 29 -0.50 18.55 15.95
N VAL A 30 -0.44 17.96 14.75
CA VAL A 30 -1.55 17.22 14.14
C VAL A 30 -1.33 15.72 14.27
N ARG A 31 -2.33 14.98 14.77
CA ARG A 31 -2.34 13.52 14.76
C ARG A 31 -2.67 13.01 13.36
N LEU A 32 -1.80 12.15 12.83
CA LEU A 32 -1.94 11.50 11.54
C LEU A 32 -1.93 9.99 11.73
N ALA A 33 -2.68 9.29 10.89
CA ALA A 33 -2.54 7.85 10.76
C ALA A 33 -1.66 7.55 9.55
N ARG A 34 -0.67 6.70 9.71
CA ARG A 34 0.19 6.19 8.64
C ARG A 34 -0.12 4.73 8.43
N LEU A 35 -0.61 4.39 7.25
CA LEU A 35 -0.76 3.01 6.81
C LEU A 35 0.53 2.59 6.10
N ARG A 36 1.14 1.51 6.58
CA ARG A 36 2.22 0.81 5.87
C ARG A 36 1.69 -0.54 5.43
N GLY A 37 1.66 -0.77 4.13
CA GLY A 37 1.24 -2.02 3.52
C GLY A 37 2.36 -2.73 2.77
N GLN A 38 2.21 -4.05 2.61
CA GLN A 38 3.06 -4.89 1.78
C GLN A 38 2.20 -5.85 0.96
N VAL A 39 2.49 -5.91 -0.34
CA VAL A 39 1.88 -6.78 -1.36
C VAL A 39 2.98 -7.45 -2.19
N ASP A 40 2.62 -8.28 -3.18
CA ASP A 40 3.57 -8.71 -4.22
C ASP A 40 4.07 -7.47 -5.00
N PRO A 41 5.39 -7.27 -5.20
CA PRO A 41 5.96 -6.09 -5.87
C PRO A 41 5.43 -5.81 -7.29
N VAL A 42 4.86 -6.82 -7.98
CA VAL A 42 4.30 -6.62 -9.32
C VAL A 42 2.84 -6.16 -9.29
N ASN A 43 2.17 -6.20 -8.15
CA ASN A 43 0.79 -5.75 -8.02
C ASN A 43 0.69 -4.23 -8.03
N SER A 44 -0.50 -3.71 -8.32
CA SER A 44 -0.86 -2.32 -8.07
C SER A 44 -1.77 -2.20 -6.86
N VAL A 45 -1.70 -1.06 -6.18
CA VAL A 45 -2.49 -0.76 -4.99
C VAL A 45 -3.13 0.61 -5.13
N THR A 46 -4.43 0.69 -4.84
CA THR A 46 -5.10 1.96 -4.58
C THR A 46 -5.59 2.01 -3.14
N VAL A 47 -5.51 3.19 -2.52
CA VAL A 47 -6.07 3.48 -1.20
C VAL A 47 -7.05 4.62 -1.36
N ASP A 48 -8.33 4.38 -1.05
CA ASP A 48 -9.45 5.31 -1.25
C ASP A 48 -9.46 5.91 -2.67
N GLY A 49 -9.19 5.05 -3.67
CA GLY A 49 -9.12 5.43 -5.07
C GLY A 49 -7.80 6.08 -5.51
N VAL A 50 -6.88 6.37 -4.58
CA VAL A 50 -5.58 6.97 -4.88
C VAL A 50 -4.52 5.88 -5.09
N SER A 51 -3.91 5.85 -6.28
CA SER A 51 -2.81 4.94 -6.59
C SER A 51 -1.61 5.16 -5.68
N GLN A 52 -1.04 4.07 -5.18
CA GLN A 52 0.13 4.09 -4.32
C GLN A 52 1.39 3.71 -5.09
N VAL A 53 2.50 4.36 -4.76
CA VAL A 53 3.82 3.96 -5.24
C VAL A 53 4.29 2.78 -4.39
N ILE A 54 4.66 1.69 -5.06
CA ILE A 54 5.12 0.45 -4.45
C ILE A 54 6.60 0.31 -4.76
N ASP A 55 7.40 0.04 -3.74
CA ASP A 55 8.83 -0.18 -3.93
C ASP A 55 9.14 -1.59 -4.46
N ARG A 56 10.42 -1.86 -4.75
CA ARG A 56 10.90 -3.17 -5.25
C ARG A 56 10.64 -4.34 -4.27
N ARG A 57 10.28 -4.05 -3.01
CA ARG A 57 9.95 -5.05 -1.97
C ARG A 57 8.45 -5.20 -1.76
N GLY A 58 7.63 -4.53 -2.57
CA GLY A 58 6.18 -4.58 -2.47
C GLY A 58 5.62 -3.69 -1.36
N VAL A 59 6.42 -2.77 -0.81
CA VAL A 59 6.01 -1.92 0.31
C VAL A 59 5.48 -0.60 -0.22
N PHE A 60 4.37 -0.14 0.35
CA PHE A 60 3.82 1.20 0.15
C PHE A 60 3.50 1.86 1.49
N GLN A 61 3.43 3.19 1.48
CA GLN A 61 3.08 3.98 2.64
C GLN A 61 2.15 5.12 2.25
N THR A 62 1.07 5.30 3.00
CA THR A 62 0.17 6.45 2.84
C THR A 62 -0.03 7.15 4.18
N ASP A 63 0.06 8.48 4.14
CA ASP A 63 -0.16 9.36 5.30
C ASP A 63 -1.57 9.94 5.21
N LEU A 64 -2.36 9.70 6.25
CA LEU A 64 -3.76 10.07 6.31
C LEU A 64 -3.90 11.27 7.22
N ARG A 65 -4.43 12.36 6.67
CA ARG A 65 -4.57 13.63 7.37
C ARG A 65 -5.99 14.19 7.21
N PRO A 66 -6.56 14.81 8.26
CA PRO A 66 -6.27 14.63 9.70
C PRO A 66 -6.85 13.30 10.19
N MET A 67 -6.25 12.65 11.19
CA MET A 67 -6.78 11.39 11.76
C MET A 67 -8.17 11.64 12.38
N PRO A 68 -9.26 11.18 11.74
CA PRO A 68 -10.59 11.29 12.32
C PRO A 68 -10.70 10.35 13.52
N SER A 69 -11.68 10.59 14.40
CA SER A 69 -12.01 9.70 15.52
C SER A 69 -12.37 8.27 15.09
N TYR A 70 -12.70 8.07 13.80
CA TYR A 70 -12.84 6.77 13.18
C TYR A 70 -12.27 6.82 11.76
N LEU A 71 -11.19 6.10 11.52
CA LEU A 71 -10.54 6.03 10.21
C LEU A 71 -10.97 4.73 9.52
N ARG A 72 -11.73 4.84 8.43
CA ARG A 72 -12.06 3.72 7.54
C ARG A 72 -11.47 4.00 6.16
N MET A 73 -10.86 2.98 5.57
CA MET A 73 -10.28 3.06 4.24
C MET A 73 -10.57 1.82 3.42
N GLN A 74 -10.58 2.02 2.12
CA GLN A 74 -10.61 0.96 1.13
C GLN A 74 -9.23 0.80 0.50
N VAL A 75 -8.62 -0.37 0.65
CA VAL A 75 -7.41 -0.74 -0.07
C VAL A 75 -7.76 -1.76 -1.13
N ILE A 76 -7.45 -1.47 -2.39
CA ILE A 76 -7.67 -2.39 -3.50
C ILE A 76 -6.31 -2.86 -4.00
N VAL A 77 -6.10 -4.17 -4.01
CA VAL A 77 -4.92 -4.82 -4.58
C VAL A 77 -5.32 -5.44 -5.91
N THR A 78 -4.65 -5.04 -6.99
CA THR A 78 -4.88 -5.56 -8.34
C THR A 78 -3.62 -6.21 -8.88
N THR A 79 -3.73 -7.46 -9.28
CA THR A 79 -2.63 -8.20 -9.91
C THR A 79 -2.45 -7.78 -11.37
N PRO A 80 -1.26 -7.99 -11.98
CA PRO A 80 -1.05 -7.78 -13.41
C PRO A 80 -1.98 -8.61 -14.31
N LEU A 81 -2.53 -9.71 -13.77
CA LEU A 81 -3.48 -10.58 -14.47
C LEU A 81 -4.94 -10.10 -14.34
N GLY A 82 -5.17 -8.93 -13.74
CA GLY A 82 -6.50 -8.32 -13.61
C GLY A 82 -7.33 -8.84 -12.43
N ARG A 83 -6.80 -9.77 -11.63
CA ARG A 83 -7.47 -10.20 -10.38
C ARG A 83 -7.37 -9.10 -9.34
N THR A 84 -8.50 -8.79 -8.72
CA THR A 84 -8.63 -7.70 -7.74
C THR A 84 -9.13 -8.24 -6.40
N LYS A 85 -8.66 -7.66 -5.30
CA LYS A 85 -9.22 -7.87 -3.96
C LYS A 85 -9.33 -6.57 -3.20
N THR A 86 -10.50 -6.34 -2.61
CA THR A 86 -10.79 -5.16 -1.81
C THR A 86 -10.69 -5.48 -0.32
N TYR A 87 -9.99 -4.62 0.40
CA TYR A 87 -9.79 -4.68 1.84
C TYR A 87 -10.42 -3.44 2.48
N ALA A 88 -11.36 -3.64 3.40
CA ALA A 88 -11.88 -2.58 4.25
C ALA A 88 -11.06 -2.55 5.54
N LEU A 89 -10.21 -1.53 5.68
CA LEU A 89 -9.37 -1.34 6.86
C LEU A 89 -10.00 -0.30 7.78
N ALA A 90 -9.89 -0.52 9.09
CA ALA A 90 -10.33 0.45 10.09
C ALA A 90 -9.29 0.57 11.21
N LEU A 91 -9.12 1.79 11.71
CA LEU A 91 -8.39 2.09 12.95
C LEU A 91 -9.42 2.63 13.95
N GLN A 92 -9.59 1.89 15.06
CA GLN A 92 -10.45 2.24 16.19
C GLN A 92 -9.65 2.90 17.31
#